data_AF-A0A961LAE7-F1
#
_entry.id   AF-A0A961LAE7-F1
#
_cell.length_a   1.000
_cell.length_b   1.000
_cell.length_c   1.000
_cell.angle_alpha   90.00
_cell.angle_beta   90.00
_cell.angle_gamma   90.00
#
_symmetry.space_group_name_H-M   'P 1'
#
loop_
_entity.id
_entity.type
_entity.pdbx_description
1 polymer ?
#
loop_
_entity_poly.entity_id
_entity_poly.type
_entity_poly.pdbx_seq_one_letter_code
_entity_poly.pdbx_strand_id
1 'polypeptide(L)' 'CNFLINEGGATASEIEELGETVRRRVKETSGVELEWEIKRIGLRPGETS' A
#
# COMPACT_ATOMS: atom_id res chain seq x y z
N CYS A 1 13.23 -6.05 5.30
CA CYS A 1 13.34 -4.79 4.53
C CYS A 1 11.93 -4.25 4.30
N ASN A 2 11.62 -3.00 4.68
CA ASN A 2 10.26 -2.45 4.71
C ASN A 2 10.09 -1.25 3.76
N PHE A 3 10.80 -1.26 2.63
CA PHE A 3 10.74 -0.18 1.65
C PHE A 3 9.89 -0.62 0.46
N LEU A 4 8.89 0.19 0.11
CA LEU A 4 8.20 0.09 -1.18
C LEU A 4 8.96 0.98 -2.17
N ILE A 5 9.64 0.36 -3.14
CA ILE A 5 10.44 1.06 -4.14
C ILE A 5 9.67 1.03 -5.46
N ASN A 6 9.47 2.19 -6.06
CA ASN A 6 8.91 2.30 -7.41
C ASN A 6 10.05 2.30 -8.43
N GLU A 7 10.32 1.15 -9.05
CA GLU A 7 11.46 0.98 -9.97
C GLU A 7 11.19 1.45 -11.41
N GLY A 8 9.97 1.88 -11.77
CA GLY A 8 9.62 2.07 -13.19
C GLY A 8 8.38 2.89 -13.54
N GLY A 9 7.85 3.70 -12.62
CA GLY A 9 6.66 4.52 -12.89
C GLY A 9 5.34 3.85 -12.51
N ALA A 10 5.39 2.88 -11.59
CA ALA A 10 4.20 2.32 -10.97
C ALA A 10 3.30 3.46 -10.47
N THR A 11 2.03 3.38 -10.83
CA THR A 11 1.01 4.33 -10.41
C THR A 11 0.81 4.26 -8.90
N ALA A 12 0.27 5.32 -8.30
CA ALA A 12 -0.07 5.32 -6.87
C ALA A 12 -0.94 4.11 -6.48
N SER A 13 -1.88 3.73 -7.34
CA SER A 13 -2.76 2.58 -7.15
C SER A 13 -2.01 1.24 -7.04
N GLU A 14 -0.97 1.03 -7.85
CA GLU A 14 -0.17 -0.20 -7.82
C GLU A 14 0.66 -0.30 -6.53
N ILE A 15 1.17 0.83 -6.04
CA ILE A 15 1.89 0.89 -4.75
C ILE A 15 0.95 0.62 -3.58
N GLU A 16 -0.28 1.13 -3.64
CA GLU A 16 -1.32 0.86 -2.64
C GLU A 16 -1.72 -0.61 -2.64
N GLU A 17 -1.93 -1.22 -3.80
CA GLU A 17 -2.30 -2.64 -3.93
C GLU A 17 -1.18 -3.57 -3.43
N LEU A 18 0.08 -3.23 -3.71
CA LEU A 18 1.24 -3.95 -3.19
C LEU A 18 1.28 -3.87 -1.66
N GLY A 19 1.07 -2.68 -1.11
CA GLY A 19 1.00 -2.47 0.33
C GLY A 19 -0.10 -3.27 1.02
N GLU A 20 -1.32 -3.23 0.50
CA GLU A 20 -2.45 -4.01 1.04
C GLU A 20 -2.20 -5.51 0.95
N THR A 21 -1.56 -5.98 -0.14
CA THR A 21 -1.16 -7.38 -0.28
C THR A 21 -0.15 -7.81 0.78
N VAL A 22 0.85 -6.97 1.07
CA VAL A 22 1.84 -7.23 2.12
C VAL A 22 1.16 -7.26 3.49
N ARG A 23 0.29 -6.28 3.81
CA ARG A 23 -0.44 -6.23 5.08
C ARG A 23 -1.28 -7.48 5.30
N ARG A 24 -2.03 -7.90 4.27
CA ARG A 24 -2.84 -9.13 4.33
C ARG A 24 -1.97 -10.37 4.57
N ARG A 25 -0.87 -10.52 3.84
CA ARG A 25 0.04 -11.66 4.04
C ARG A 25 0.63 -11.68 5.43
N VAL A 26 1.08 -10.54 5.95
CA VAL A 26 1.65 -10.46 7.32
C VAL A 26 0.60 -10.83 8.36
N LYS A 27 -0.65 -10.35 8.19
CA LYS A 27 -1.76 -10.74 9.06
C LYS A 27 -2.04 -12.25 9.00
N GLU A 28 -2.08 -12.84 7.81
CA GLU A 28 -2.30 -14.28 7.62
C GLU A 28 -1.15 -15.14 8.19
N THR A 29 0.11 -14.73 8.00
CA THR A 29 1.27 -15.55 8.39
C THR A 29 1.70 -15.37 9.84
N SER A 30 1.44 -14.20 10.43
CA SER A 30 1.94 -13.85 11.77
C SER A 30 0.87 -13.38 12.75
N GLY A 31 -0.35 -13.14 12.29
CA GLY A 31 -1.41 -12.54 13.10
C GLY A 31 -1.21 -11.05 13.40
N VAL A 32 -0.13 -10.44 12.90
CA VAL A 32 0.21 -9.03 13.14
C VAL A 32 -0.50 -8.14 12.14
N GLU A 33 -1.21 -7.13 12.65
CA GLU A 33 -1.83 -6.09 11.85
C GLU A 33 -0.85 -4.93 11.66
N LEU A 34 -0.40 -4.73 10.43
CA LEU A 34 0.50 -3.62 10.08
C LEU A 34 -0.29 -2.33 9.86
N GLU A 35 0.20 -1.23 10.41
CA GLU A 35 -0.32 0.11 10.17
C GLU A 35 0.58 0.86 9.17
N TRP A 36 -0.06 1.73 8.38
CA TRP A 36 0.65 2.56 7.42
C TRP A 36 1.37 3.70 8.14
N GLU A 37 2.70 3.74 8.07
CA GLU A 37 3.49 4.90 8.55
C GLU A 37 3.39 6.11 7.59
N ILE A 38 2.94 5.87 6.35
CA ILE A 38 2.91 6.86 5.26
C ILE A 38 1.55 7.57 5.23
N LYS A 39 1.55 8.91 5.25
CA LYS A 39 0.36 9.72 4.96
C LYS A 39 0.07 9.71 3.46
N ARG A 40 -1.04 9.11 3.05
CA ARG A 40 -1.55 9.19 1.66
C ARG A 40 -2.18 10.57 1.42
N ILE A 41 -1.70 11.29 0.41
CA ILE A 41 -2.27 12.57 -0.05
C ILE A 41 -2.61 12.43 -1.53
N GLY A 42 -3.89 12.59 -1.86
CA GLY A 42 -4.44 12.44 -3.21
C GLY A 42 -5.78 11.69 -3.21
N LEU A 43 -6.61 11.94 -4.22
CA LEU A 43 -7.85 11.18 -4.47
C LEU A 43 -7.59 10.24 -5.65
N ARG A 44 -8.12 9.02 -5.60
CA ARG A 44 -8.08 8.14 -6.78
C ARG A 44 -8.86 8.82 -7.92
N PRO A 45 -8.40 8.76 -9.18
CA PRO A 45 -9.14 9.31 -10.30
C PRO A 45 -10.52 8.63 -10.38
N GLY A 46 -11.60 9.37 -10.10
CA GLY A 46 -12.98 8.88 -10.11
C GLY A 46 -13.68 8.78 -8.75
N GLU A 47 -12.98 9.00 -7.64
CA GLU A 47 -13.63 9.27 -6.34
C GLU A 47 -14.09 10.74 -6.31
N THR A 48 -15.24 11.00 -6.93
CA THR A 48 -15.94 12.28 -6.77
C THR A 48 -16.51 12.35 -5.36
N SER A 49 -16.19 13.42 -4.64
CA SER A 49 -16.82 13.77 -3.36
C SER A 49 -18.32 14.04 -3.51
#